data_AF-A0A6G0YM45-F1
#
_entry.id   AF-A0A6G0YM45-F1
#
_cell.length_a   1.000
_cell.length_b   1.000
_cell.length_c   1.000
_cell.angle_alpha   90.00
_cell.angle_beta   90.00
_cell.angle_gamma   90.00
#
_symmetry.space_group_name_H-M   'P 1'
#
loop_
_entity.id
_entity.type
_entity.pdbx_description
1 polymer ?
#
loop_
_entity_poly.entity_id
_entity_poly.type
_entity_poly.pdbx_seq_one_letter_code
_entity_poly.pdbx_strand_id
1 'polypeptide(L)'
;MFTLQKLAYHACDESNKHWYNTVPKNVPKINIKSCCHDLIQITKGKKSVKNTSTVLCTTAARYGHLDCLIFARQMQFSWDSRTCSVAARNGHLECLKYAYEHGCVWDYFTNFDAASKGHFHCLKYALDNKCPSWNLVTYIAAAKGNLNCLRYAHEKGGPWNNEVALISATEGHLNCLKYSHEKGLPWDERVCKASYNNRHLDCLEYARKHGCPMDRETRQRIVKDKQLKKKTKMLLLHPKK
;
A
#
# COMPACT_ATOMS: atom_id res chain seq x y z
N MET A 1 1.74 20.61 19.54
CA MET A 1 0.55 21.39 19.90
C MET A 1 -0.36 21.45 18.68
N PHE A 2 -1.69 21.33 18.85
CA PHE A 2 -2.66 21.33 17.75
C PHE A 2 -2.57 22.58 16.87
N THR A 3 -2.82 22.46 15.57
CA THR A 3 -3.01 23.63 14.70
C THR A 3 -4.17 24.49 15.20
N LEU A 4 -4.05 25.81 15.13
CA LEU A 4 -5.11 26.75 15.52
C LEU A 4 -6.45 26.45 14.82
N GLN A 5 -6.41 26.03 13.56
CA GLN A 5 -7.60 25.63 12.80
C GLN A 5 -8.38 24.47 13.45
N LYS A 6 -7.68 23.42 13.91
CA LYS A 6 -8.31 22.28 14.62
C LYS A 6 -8.96 22.71 15.93
N LEU A 7 -8.32 23.62 16.69
CA LEU A 7 -8.87 24.13 17.94
C LEU A 7 -10.10 25.01 17.71
N ALA A 8 -10.03 25.91 16.73
CA ALA A 8 -11.15 26.76 16.34
C ALA A 8 -12.36 25.93 15.90
N TYR A 9 -12.14 24.94 15.01
CA TYR A 9 -13.20 24.05 14.57
C TYR A 9 -13.81 23.22 15.72
N HIS A 10 -13.00 22.78 16.69
CA HIS A 10 -13.53 22.06 17.86
C HIS A 10 -14.41 22.94 18.75
N ALA A 11 -14.08 24.23 18.86
CA ALA A 11 -14.84 25.20 19.65
C ALA A 11 -16.18 25.60 19.00
N CYS A 12 -16.33 25.45 17.68
CA CYS A 12 -17.57 25.72 16.96
C CYS A 12 -18.72 24.78 17.38
N ASP A 13 -19.94 25.30 17.41
CA ASP A 13 -21.15 24.49 17.49
C ASP A 13 -21.39 23.67 16.20
N GLU A 14 -22.37 22.76 16.24
CA GLU A 14 -22.66 21.86 15.12
C GLU A 14 -23.17 22.59 13.87
N SER A 15 -23.86 23.72 14.02
CA SER A 15 -24.34 24.54 12.89
C SER A 15 -23.16 25.16 12.14
N ASN A 16 -22.20 25.73 12.88
CA ASN A 16 -20.99 26.32 12.34
C ASN A 16 -20.06 25.27 11.69
N LYS A 17 -19.95 24.08 12.30
CA LYS A 17 -19.22 22.95 11.70
C LYS A 17 -19.90 22.45 10.43
N HIS A 18 -21.23 22.31 10.43
CA HIS A 18 -21.98 21.89 9.24
C HIS A 18 -21.80 22.89 8.10
N TRP A 19 -21.92 24.18 8.39
CA TRP A 19 -21.64 25.23 7.42
C TRP A 19 -20.21 25.11 6.88
N TYR A 20 -19.20 25.05 7.74
CA TYR A 20 -17.79 24.95 7.33
C TYR A 20 -17.54 23.74 6.41
N ASN A 21 -18.15 22.59 6.71
CA ASN A 21 -17.99 21.36 5.94
C ASN A 21 -18.72 21.36 4.59
N THR A 22 -19.74 22.21 4.43
CA THR A 22 -20.54 22.31 3.21
C THR A 22 -20.03 23.38 2.25
N VAL A 23 -19.14 24.29 2.68
CA VAL A 23 -18.53 25.30 1.80
C VAL A 23 -17.72 24.64 0.67
N PRO A 24 -18.07 24.87 -0.63
CA PRO A 24 -17.30 24.36 -1.76
C PRO A 24 -15.95 25.07 -1.94
N LYS A 25 -15.00 24.36 -2.58
CA LYS A 25 -13.62 24.71 -3.02
C LYS A 25 -12.98 25.98 -2.41
N ASN A 26 -11.82 25.76 -1.76
CA ASN A 26 -10.84 26.74 -1.23
C ASN A 26 -10.80 26.91 0.29
N VAL A 27 -11.66 26.21 1.04
CA VAL A 27 -11.53 26.12 2.51
C VAL A 27 -10.66 24.91 2.89
N PRO A 28 -9.63 25.08 3.75
CA PRO A 28 -8.84 23.95 4.24
C PRO A 28 -9.71 22.91 4.94
N LYS A 29 -9.72 21.66 4.44
CA LYS A 29 -10.47 20.58 5.10
C LYS A 29 -9.80 20.22 6.42
N ILE A 30 -10.53 20.36 7.52
CA ILE A 30 -10.01 20.06 8.85
C ILE A 30 -10.25 18.58 9.15
N ASN A 31 -9.16 17.81 9.19
CA ASN A 31 -9.21 16.39 9.50
C ASN A 31 -9.22 16.18 11.02
N ILE A 32 -10.40 16.23 11.64
CA ILE A 32 -10.60 15.87 13.05
C ILE A 32 -11.04 14.41 13.17
N LYS A 33 -10.37 13.67 14.06
CA LYS A 33 -10.68 12.27 14.38
C LYS A 33 -10.74 12.07 15.89
N SER A 34 -11.08 10.86 16.33
CA SER A 34 -11.18 10.53 17.75
C SER A 34 -9.89 10.84 18.52
N CYS A 35 -8.71 10.64 17.94
CA CYS A 35 -7.45 11.03 18.58
C CYS A 35 -7.34 12.53 18.87
N CYS A 36 -7.88 13.40 18.01
CA CYS A 36 -7.93 14.84 18.26
C CYS A 36 -8.92 15.15 19.40
N HIS A 37 -10.12 14.56 19.35
CA HIS A 37 -11.15 14.77 20.36
C HIS A 37 -10.67 14.33 21.74
N ASP A 38 -10.12 13.12 21.85
CA ASP A 38 -9.64 12.54 23.09
C ASP A 38 -8.57 13.42 23.76
N LEU A 39 -7.59 13.86 22.98
CA LEU A 39 -6.55 14.75 23.47
C LEU A 39 -7.08 16.12 23.91
N ILE A 40 -8.02 16.72 23.16
CA ILE A 40 -8.63 17.98 23.56
C ILE A 40 -9.39 17.81 24.89
N GLN A 41 -10.13 16.71 25.08
CA GLN A 41 -10.83 16.46 26.35
C GLN A 41 -9.86 16.21 27.51
N ILE A 42 -8.74 15.52 27.27
CA ILE A 42 -7.66 15.34 28.26
C ILE A 42 -7.09 16.71 28.66
N THR A 43 -6.77 17.58 27.70
CA THR A 43 -6.23 18.93 28.02
C THR A 43 -7.23 19.80 28.78
N LYS A 44 -8.54 19.56 28.64
CA LYS A 44 -9.59 20.26 29.37
C LYS A 44 -9.88 19.64 30.75
N GLY A 45 -9.15 18.59 31.16
CA GLY A 45 -9.40 17.85 32.40
C GLY A 45 -10.71 17.07 32.42
N LYS A 46 -11.41 16.94 31.28
CA LYS A 46 -12.74 16.33 31.17
C LYS A 46 -12.72 14.82 30.95
N LYS A 47 -11.56 14.26 30.58
CA LYS A 47 -11.39 12.84 30.30
C LYS A 47 -10.12 12.32 30.98
N SER A 48 -10.29 11.41 31.94
CA SER A 48 -9.19 10.60 32.45
C SER A 48 -9.01 9.38 31.54
N VAL A 49 -7.87 9.26 30.87
CA VAL A 49 -7.54 8.10 30.04
C VAL A 49 -6.32 7.43 30.62
N LYS A 50 -6.38 6.10 30.78
CA LYS A 50 -5.21 5.31 31.16
C LYS A 50 -4.16 5.43 30.05
N ASN A 51 -3.00 5.97 30.39
CA ASN A 51 -1.85 6.12 29.48
C ASN A 51 -1.30 4.77 29.00
N THR A 52 -1.73 3.65 29.56
CA THR A 52 -1.37 2.31 29.08
C THR A 52 -2.01 1.93 27.73
N SER A 53 -2.99 2.70 27.24
CA SER A 53 -3.68 2.39 25.99
C SER A 53 -2.87 2.81 24.75
N THR A 54 -2.66 1.86 23.83
CA THR A 54 -2.01 2.12 22.52
C THR A 54 -2.96 2.69 21.46
N VAL A 55 -4.26 2.77 21.77
CA VAL A 55 -5.32 3.16 20.82
C VAL A 55 -5.13 4.57 20.31
N LEU A 56 -4.74 5.50 21.18
CA LEU A 56 -4.57 6.90 20.82
C LEU A 56 -3.42 7.07 19.81
N CYS A 57 -2.25 6.49 20.09
CA CYS A 57 -1.08 6.49 19.22
C CYS A 57 -1.40 5.79 17.89
N THR A 58 -2.02 4.61 17.92
CA THR A 58 -2.45 3.87 16.73
C THR A 58 -3.41 4.70 15.86
N THR A 59 -4.35 5.41 16.47
CA THR A 59 -5.34 6.23 15.76
C THR A 59 -4.68 7.47 15.15
N ALA A 60 -3.80 8.15 15.91
CA ALA A 60 -3.03 9.27 15.39
C ALA A 60 -2.16 8.87 14.19
N ALA A 61 -1.45 7.75 14.31
CA ALA A 61 -0.65 7.16 13.24
C ALA A 61 -1.49 6.81 12.00
N ARG A 62 -2.67 6.19 12.19
CA ARG A 62 -3.58 5.81 11.10
C ARG A 62 -4.05 7.00 10.25
N TYR A 63 -4.24 8.17 10.87
CA TYR A 63 -4.75 9.36 10.18
C TYR A 63 -3.68 10.40 9.87
N GLY A 64 -2.41 10.10 10.13
CA GLY A 64 -1.28 11.00 9.84
C GLY A 64 -1.23 12.21 10.76
N HIS A 65 -1.82 12.12 11.95
CA HIS A 65 -1.84 13.21 12.93
C HIS A 65 -0.57 13.15 13.78
N LEU A 66 0.55 13.54 13.18
CA LEU A 66 1.85 13.57 13.87
C LEU A 66 1.80 14.44 15.13
N ASP A 67 1.07 15.56 15.09
CA ASP A 67 0.83 16.44 16.23
C ASP A 67 0.18 15.71 17.41
N CYS A 68 -0.85 14.90 17.14
CA CYS A 68 -1.49 14.05 18.13
C CYS A 68 -0.52 12.98 18.66
N LEU A 69 0.27 12.37 17.78
CA LEU A 69 1.21 11.32 18.15
C LEU A 69 2.32 11.86 19.07
N ILE A 70 2.91 13.01 18.72
CA ILE A 70 3.90 13.70 19.56
C ILE A 70 3.33 14.01 20.94
N PHE A 71 2.13 14.61 20.97
CA PHE A 71 1.50 14.99 22.24
C PHE A 71 1.15 13.77 23.10
N ALA A 72 0.61 12.71 22.48
CA ALA A 72 0.34 11.45 23.19
C ALA A 72 1.61 10.91 23.86
N ARG A 73 2.77 11.03 23.19
CA ARG A 73 4.04 10.59 23.76
C ARG A 73 4.58 11.47 24.87
N GLN A 74 4.40 12.79 24.79
CA GLN A 74 4.71 13.69 25.89
C GLN A 74 3.89 13.34 27.15
N MET A 75 2.64 12.91 26.96
CA MET A 75 1.76 12.43 28.04
C MET A 75 1.98 10.94 28.40
N GLN A 76 3.05 10.33 27.91
CA GLN A 76 3.45 8.95 28.18
C GLN A 76 2.45 7.87 27.76
N PHE A 77 1.60 8.15 26.75
CA PHE A 77 0.70 7.12 26.20
C PHE A 77 1.48 6.01 25.50
N SER A 78 1.26 4.75 25.87
CA SER A 78 1.91 3.59 25.26
C SER A 78 1.72 3.53 23.74
N TRP A 79 2.67 2.88 23.08
CA TRP A 79 2.59 2.47 21.67
C TRP A 79 3.20 1.08 21.51
N ASP A 80 3.00 0.50 20.33
CA ASP A 80 3.46 -0.84 19.96
C ASP A 80 3.73 -0.89 18.44
N SER A 81 4.17 -2.05 17.94
CA SER A 81 4.46 -2.25 16.52
C SER A 81 3.29 -1.92 15.59
N ARG A 82 2.05 -2.01 16.11
CA ARG A 82 0.85 -1.64 15.37
C ARG A 82 0.83 -0.15 15.02
N THR A 83 1.42 0.72 15.85
CA THR A 83 1.51 2.16 15.57
C THR A 83 2.35 2.42 14.31
N CYS A 84 3.49 1.72 14.17
CA CYS A 84 4.34 1.79 12.97
C CYS A 84 3.63 1.18 11.75
N SER A 85 3.05 -0.03 11.87
CA SER A 85 2.42 -0.69 10.73
C SER A 85 1.20 0.07 10.21
N VAL A 86 0.36 0.66 11.07
CA VAL A 86 -0.77 1.49 10.60
C VAL A 86 -0.32 2.82 9.98
N ALA A 87 0.77 3.43 10.46
CA ALA A 87 1.34 4.61 9.79
C ALA A 87 1.82 4.24 8.38
N ALA A 88 2.55 3.13 8.25
CA ALA A 88 3.03 2.59 7.00
C ALA A 88 1.89 2.25 6.03
N ARG A 89 0.85 1.55 6.52
CA ARG A 89 -0.35 1.15 5.76
C ARG A 89 -1.13 2.31 5.16
N ASN A 90 -1.08 3.48 5.79
CA ASN A 90 -1.83 4.67 5.34
C ASN A 90 -0.90 5.74 4.73
N GLY A 91 0.39 5.43 4.54
CA GLY A 91 1.33 6.31 3.85
C GLY A 91 1.79 7.51 4.67
N HIS A 92 1.65 7.44 5.99
CA HIS A 92 2.00 8.53 6.90
C HIS A 92 3.46 8.41 7.35
N LEU A 93 4.38 8.71 6.43
CA LEU A 93 5.82 8.60 6.63
C LEU A 93 6.31 9.31 7.89
N GLU A 94 5.86 10.55 8.13
CA GLU A 94 6.35 11.33 9.26
C GLU A 94 5.90 10.75 10.61
N CYS A 95 4.69 10.16 10.68
CA CYS A 95 4.28 9.38 11.85
C CYS A 95 5.14 8.13 12.05
N LEU A 96 5.46 7.42 10.96
CA LEU A 96 6.32 6.23 11.00
C LEU A 96 7.74 6.56 11.48
N LYS A 97 8.35 7.61 10.91
CA LYS A 97 9.67 8.10 11.31
C LYS A 97 9.69 8.45 12.79
N TYR A 98 8.76 9.32 13.21
CA TYR A 98 8.68 9.76 14.59
C TYR A 98 8.53 8.58 15.56
N ALA A 99 7.60 7.66 15.28
CA ALA A 99 7.39 6.49 16.12
C ALA A 99 8.68 5.67 16.26
N TYR A 100 9.32 5.30 15.14
CA TYR A 100 10.53 4.48 15.15
C TYR A 100 11.71 5.17 15.85
N GLU A 101 12.00 6.43 15.50
CA GLU A 101 13.13 7.20 16.04
C GLU A 101 13.02 7.45 17.55
N HIS A 102 11.80 7.43 18.09
CA HIS A 102 11.55 7.65 19.52
C HIS A 102 11.34 6.32 20.29
N GLY A 103 11.69 5.18 19.70
CA GLY A 103 11.72 3.89 20.39
C GLY A 103 10.42 3.09 20.30
N CYS A 104 9.51 3.42 19.39
CA CYS A 104 8.44 2.49 19.04
C CYS A 104 9.03 1.32 18.25
N VAL A 105 8.80 0.10 18.74
CA VAL A 105 9.17 -1.10 18.00
C VAL A 105 8.40 -1.15 16.67
N TRP A 106 9.01 -1.75 15.65
CA TRP A 106 8.31 -2.13 14.43
C TRP A 106 8.50 -3.62 14.17
N ASP A 107 7.55 -4.21 13.44
CA ASP A 107 7.62 -5.60 13.02
C ASP A 107 7.48 -5.70 11.50
N TYR A 108 7.47 -6.94 11.01
CA TYR A 108 7.35 -7.24 9.59
C TYR A 108 6.07 -6.71 8.94
N PHE A 109 4.99 -6.45 9.72
CA PHE A 109 3.78 -5.87 9.17
C PHE A 109 4.01 -4.46 8.64
N THR A 110 5.02 -3.75 9.14
CA THR A 110 5.37 -2.41 8.65
C THR A 110 5.79 -2.44 7.18
N ASN A 111 6.71 -3.34 6.81
CA ASN A 111 7.10 -3.57 5.42
C ASN A 111 5.95 -4.12 4.58
N PHE A 112 5.21 -5.11 5.12
CA PHE A 112 4.07 -5.72 4.43
C PHE A 112 3.02 -4.67 4.07
N ASP A 113 2.58 -3.86 5.03
CA ASP A 113 1.52 -2.88 4.85
C ASP A 113 1.94 -1.75 3.91
N ALA A 114 3.17 -1.24 4.03
CA ALA A 114 3.69 -0.24 3.10
C ALA A 114 3.76 -0.77 1.66
N ALA A 115 4.31 -1.97 1.47
CA ALA A 115 4.45 -2.61 0.17
C ALA A 115 3.09 -2.97 -0.44
N SER A 116 2.15 -3.44 0.39
CA SER A 116 0.80 -3.85 -0.03
C SER A 116 -0.08 -2.68 -0.44
N LYS A 117 0.09 -1.52 0.20
CA LYS A 117 -0.65 -0.29 -0.09
C LYS A 117 0.06 0.66 -1.05
N GLY A 118 1.25 0.31 -1.52
CA GLY A 118 2.00 1.10 -2.49
C GLY A 118 2.60 2.38 -1.92
N HIS A 119 2.73 2.46 -0.60
CA HIS A 119 3.32 3.61 0.08
C HIS A 119 4.84 3.56 0.03
N PHE A 120 5.36 3.84 -1.16
CA PHE A 120 6.78 3.74 -1.50
C PHE A 120 7.70 4.45 -0.50
N HIS A 121 7.38 5.68 -0.07
CA HIS A 121 8.25 6.40 0.85
C HIS A 121 8.31 5.76 2.25
N CYS A 122 7.19 5.21 2.74
CA CYS A 122 7.18 4.43 3.98
C CYS A 122 7.99 3.15 3.85
N LEU A 123 7.83 2.42 2.74
CA LEU A 123 8.59 1.21 2.47
C LEU A 123 10.09 1.49 2.36
N LYS A 124 10.46 2.54 1.62
CA LYS A 124 11.84 2.98 1.46
C LYS A 124 12.48 3.25 2.82
N TYR A 125 11.81 4.01 3.67
CA TYR A 125 12.28 4.31 5.02
C TYR A 125 12.43 3.04 5.88
N ALA A 126 11.43 2.15 5.87
CA ALA A 126 11.48 0.91 6.64
C ALA A 126 12.62 -0.02 6.19
N LEU A 127 12.84 -0.15 4.87
CA LEU A 127 13.91 -0.97 4.31
C LEU A 127 15.31 -0.38 4.57
N ASP A 128 15.47 0.94 4.40
CA ASP A 128 16.76 1.61 4.65
C ASP A 128 17.20 1.48 6.13
N ASN A 129 16.24 1.29 7.04
CA ASN A 129 16.46 1.08 8.47
C ASN A 129 16.32 -0.39 8.91
N LYS A 130 16.41 -1.34 7.97
CA LYS A 130 16.48 -2.79 8.25
C LYS A 130 15.24 -3.36 8.98
N CYS A 131 14.05 -2.85 8.68
CA CYS A 131 12.79 -3.44 9.17
C CYS A 131 12.69 -4.93 8.77
N PRO A 132 12.21 -5.83 9.65
CA PRO A 132 12.18 -7.28 9.41
C PRO A 132 11.41 -7.73 8.16
N SER A 133 11.68 -8.97 7.73
CA SER A 133 11.02 -9.67 6.62
C SER A 133 11.01 -8.94 5.28
N TRP A 134 12.10 -8.21 5.01
CA TRP A 134 12.30 -7.52 3.73
C TRP A 134 12.32 -8.48 2.51
N ASN A 135 12.62 -9.76 2.73
CA ASN A 135 12.64 -10.81 1.71
C ASN A 135 11.26 -11.11 1.08
N LEU A 136 10.15 -10.74 1.72
CA LEU A 136 8.81 -10.96 1.15
C LEU A 136 8.30 -9.76 0.33
N VAL A 137 8.98 -8.62 0.41
CA VAL A 137 8.50 -7.35 -0.16
C VAL A 137 8.34 -7.41 -1.67
N THR A 138 9.23 -8.10 -2.39
CA THR A 138 9.13 -8.25 -3.85
C THR A 138 7.84 -8.95 -4.25
N TYR A 139 7.53 -10.09 -3.62
CA TYR A 139 6.29 -10.82 -3.91
C TYR A 139 5.04 -10.03 -3.54
N ILE A 140 5.04 -9.36 -2.38
CA ILE A 140 3.88 -8.55 -1.93
C ILE A 140 3.64 -7.38 -2.88
N ALA A 141 4.70 -6.67 -3.28
CA ALA A 141 4.60 -5.55 -4.20
C ALA A 141 4.13 -6.00 -5.59
N ALA A 142 4.61 -7.15 -6.07
CA ALA A 142 4.14 -7.77 -7.31
C ALA A 142 2.65 -8.14 -7.22
N ALA A 143 2.24 -8.81 -6.14
CA ALA A 143 0.87 -9.27 -5.89
C ALA A 143 -0.15 -8.13 -5.69
N LYS A 144 0.31 -6.92 -5.38
CA LYS A 144 -0.53 -5.73 -5.21
C LYS A 144 -0.36 -4.69 -6.31
N GLY A 145 0.46 -4.98 -7.31
CA GLY A 145 0.66 -4.11 -8.46
C GLY A 145 1.43 -2.84 -8.17
N ASN A 146 2.12 -2.80 -7.03
CA ASN A 146 2.83 -1.62 -6.56
C ASN A 146 4.22 -1.55 -7.18
N LEU A 147 4.29 -1.16 -8.46
CA LEU A 147 5.51 -1.17 -9.26
C LEU A 147 6.68 -0.43 -8.58
N ASN A 148 6.45 0.75 -8.00
CA ASN A 148 7.53 1.50 -7.35
C ASN A 148 8.13 0.75 -6.15
N CYS A 149 7.29 0.07 -5.37
CA CYS A 149 7.73 -0.80 -4.28
C CYS A 149 8.51 -2.01 -4.81
N LEU A 150 8.02 -2.64 -5.89
CA LEU A 150 8.67 -3.79 -6.52
C LEU A 150 10.05 -3.42 -7.08
N ARG A 151 10.13 -2.29 -7.80
CA ARG A 151 11.38 -1.75 -8.35
C ARG A 151 12.43 -1.55 -7.28
N TYR A 152 12.04 -0.88 -6.20
CA TYR A 152 12.94 -0.59 -5.10
C TYR A 152 13.40 -1.85 -4.37
N ALA A 153 12.48 -2.79 -4.12
CA ALA A 153 12.83 -4.06 -3.50
C ALA A 153 13.79 -4.88 -4.37
N HIS A 154 13.61 -4.88 -5.69
CA HIS A 154 14.54 -5.48 -6.64
C HIS A 154 15.92 -4.80 -6.60
N GLU A 155 15.98 -3.47 -6.64
CA GLU A 155 17.24 -2.70 -6.57
C GLU A 155 18.02 -2.95 -5.27
N LYS A 156 17.34 -3.29 -4.17
CA LYS A 156 17.94 -3.66 -2.89
C LYS A 156 18.31 -5.14 -2.77
N GLY A 157 18.23 -5.90 -3.84
CA GLY A 157 18.56 -7.33 -3.85
C GLY A 157 17.48 -8.24 -3.26
N GLY A 158 16.22 -7.80 -3.27
CA GLY A 158 15.09 -8.63 -2.88
C GLY A 158 14.93 -9.86 -3.79
N PRO A 159 14.25 -10.92 -3.34
CA PRO A 159 14.09 -12.15 -4.12
C PRO A 159 13.49 -11.88 -5.50
N TRP A 160 14.20 -12.38 -6.53
CA TRP A 160 13.91 -12.12 -7.93
C TRP A 160 13.95 -13.43 -8.72
N ASN A 161 12.82 -14.14 -8.75
CA ASN A 161 12.63 -15.41 -9.47
C ASN A 161 11.30 -15.40 -10.22
N ASN A 162 11.06 -16.43 -11.04
CA ASN A 162 9.89 -16.53 -11.94
C ASN A 162 8.53 -16.36 -11.23
N GLU A 163 8.45 -16.59 -9.91
CA GLU A 163 7.23 -16.35 -9.14
C GLU A 163 6.82 -14.87 -9.17
N VAL A 164 7.74 -13.92 -9.29
CA VAL A 164 7.40 -12.48 -9.42
C VAL A 164 6.59 -12.21 -10.68
N ALA A 165 7.01 -12.77 -11.83
CA ALA A 165 6.24 -12.65 -13.08
C ALA A 165 4.92 -13.41 -13.00
N LEU A 166 4.92 -14.63 -12.44
CA LEU A 166 3.70 -15.43 -12.29
C LEU A 166 2.67 -14.74 -11.40
N ILE A 167 3.07 -14.23 -10.24
CA ILE A 167 2.19 -13.48 -9.33
C ILE A 167 1.65 -12.23 -10.03
N SER A 168 2.52 -11.46 -10.69
CA SER A 168 2.09 -10.27 -11.44
C SER A 168 1.06 -10.60 -12.53
N ALA A 169 1.23 -11.72 -13.22
CA ALA A 169 0.34 -12.20 -14.26
C ALA A 169 -0.99 -12.78 -13.70
N THR A 170 -0.92 -13.41 -12.52
CA THR A 170 -2.05 -14.02 -11.81
C THR A 170 -2.98 -12.96 -11.24
N GLU A 171 -2.42 -11.86 -10.70
CA GLU A 171 -3.17 -10.74 -10.10
C GLU A 171 -3.49 -9.63 -11.12
N GLY A 172 -3.06 -9.79 -12.38
CA GLY A 172 -3.39 -8.84 -13.46
C GLY A 172 -2.62 -7.53 -13.44
N HIS A 173 -1.45 -7.53 -12.82
CA HIS A 173 -0.60 -6.36 -12.69
C HIS A 173 0.39 -6.26 -13.85
N LEU A 174 -0.11 -5.86 -15.02
CA LEU A 174 0.66 -5.75 -16.27
C LEU A 174 1.96 -4.96 -16.11
N ASN A 175 1.95 -3.85 -15.38
CA ASN A 175 3.14 -3.03 -15.19
C ASN A 175 4.25 -3.75 -14.40
N CYS A 176 3.88 -4.56 -13.41
CA CYS A 176 4.83 -5.40 -12.69
C CYS A 176 5.37 -6.52 -13.59
N LEU A 177 4.50 -7.17 -14.38
CA LEU A 177 4.89 -8.20 -15.35
C LEU A 177 5.84 -7.67 -16.43
N LYS A 178 5.56 -6.47 -16.97
CA LYS A 178 6.42 -5.77 -17.93
C LYS A 178 7.80 -5.52 -17.33
N TYR A 179 7.83 -4.92 -16.15
CA TYR A 179 9.08 -4.62 -15.45
C TYR A 179 9.89 -5.89 -15.16
N SER A 180 9.26 -6.98 -14.70
CA SER A 180 9.97 -8.23 -14.45
C SER A 180 10.59 -8.80 -15.72
N HIS A 181 9.85 -8.79 -16.83
CA HIS A 181 10.34 -9.25 -18.12
C HIS A 181 11.49 -8.40 -18.67
N GLU A 182 11.36 -7.06 -18.62
CA GLU A 182 12.40 -6.12 -19.08
C GLU A 182 13.70 -6.24 -18.27
N LYS A 183 13.62 -6.70 -17.02
CA LYS A 183 14.77 -7.00 -16.17
C LYS A 183 15.30 -8.43 -16.35
N GLY A 184 14.90 -9.13 -17.40
CA GLY A 184 15.43 -10.43 -17.77
C GLY A 184 14.91 -11.59 -16.93
N LEU A 185 13.83 -11.39 -16.16
CA LEU A 185 13.25 -12.48 -15.39
C LEU A 185 12.60 -13.50 -16.36
N PRO A 186 12.98 -14.79 -16.30
CA PRO A 186 12.34 -15.80 -17.13
C PRO A 186 10.86 -15.96 -16.77
N TRP A 187 10.09 -16.38 -17.76
CA TRP A 187 8.70 -16.82 -17.59
C TRP A 187 8.49 -18.20 -18.20
N ASP A 188 7.48 -18.89 -17.69
CA ASP A 188 7.05 -20.18 -18.21
C ASP A 188 5.56 -20.13 -18.58
N GLU A 189 5.03 -21.27 -19.04
CA GLU A 189 3.65 -21.37 -19.51
C GLU A 189 2.59 -21.03 -18.44
N ARG A 190 2.96 -21.06 -17.16
CA ARG A 190 2.06 -20.71 -16.06
C ARG A 190 1.66 -19.24 -16.13
N VAL A 191 2.49 -18.34 -16.66
CA VAL A 191 2.15 -16.92 -16.85
C VAL A 191 0.95 -16.78 -17.81
N CYS A 192 1.03 -17.39 -18.98
CA CYS A 192 -0.06 -17.41 -19.97
C CYS A 192 -1.33 -18.07 -19.40
N LYS A 193 -1.19 -19.22 -18.74
CA LYS A 193 -2.29 -19.97 -18.14
C LYS A 193 -2.99 -19.17 -17.05
N ALA A 194 -2.24 -18.55 -16.14
CA ALA A 194 -2.77 -17.75 -15.05
C ALA A 194 -3.47 -16.48 -15.53
N SER A 195 -2.87 -15.75 -16.47
CA SER A 195 -3.50 -14.57 -17.06
C SER A 195 -4.79 -14.90 -17.79
N TYR A 196 -4.84 -16.04 -18.50
CA TYR A 196 -6.08 -16.50 -19.14
C TYR A 196 -7.16 -16.88 -18.12
N ASN A 197 -6.83 -17.74 -17.15
CA ASN A 197 -7.80 -18.24 -16.16
C ASN A 197 -8.39 -17.12 -15.31
N ASN A 198 -7.59 -16.11 -14.94
CA ASN A 198 -8.02 -14.95 -14.14
C ASN A 198 -8.56 -13.79 -15.00
N ARG A 199 -8.68 -13.97 -16.32
CA ARG A 199 -9.20 -12.97 -17.28
C ARG A 199 -8.40 -11.67 -17.35
N HIS A 200 -7.10 -11.73 -17.06
CA HIS A 200 -6.15 -10.63 -17.24
C HIS A 200 -5.61 -10.62 -18.67
N LEU A 201 -6.46 -10.21 -19.60
CA LEU A 201 -6.22 -10.32 -21.04
C LEU A 201 -5.06 -9.46 -21.53
N ASP A 202 -4.77 -8.36 -20.84
CA ASP A 202 -3.66 -7.46 -21.10
C ASP A 202 -2.30 -8.08 -20.74
N CYS A 203 -2.21 -8.77 -19.59
CA CYS A 203 -1.07 -9.62 -19.23
C CYS A 203 -0.88 -10.76 -20.24
N LEU A 204 -1.97 -11.42 -20.64
CA LEU A 204 -1.94 -12.49 -21.63
C LEU A 204 -1.45 -11.99 -23.00
N GLU A 205 -1.96 -10.85 -23.47
CA GLU A 205 -1.57 -10.23 -24.73
C GLU A 205 -0.08 -9.86 -24.73
N TYR A 206 0.39 -9.23 -23.64
CA TYR A 206 1.80 -8.91 -23.48
C TYR A 206 2.68 -10.16 -23.47
N ALA A 207 2.37 -11.16 -22.63
CA ALA A 207 3.14 -12.39 -22.53
C ALA A 207 3.25 -13.10 -23.90
N ARG A 208 2.14 -13.17 -24.66
CA ARG A 208 2.15 -13.76 -26.00
C ARG A 208 2.96 -12.97 -27.00
N LYS A 209 2.84 -11.63 -27.01
CA LYS A 209 3.59 -10.75 -27.90
C LYS A 209 5.10 -10.90 -27.72
N HIS A 210 5.53 -11.16 -26.48
CA HIS A 210 6.95 -11.33 -26.13
C HIS A 210 7.39 -12.81 -26.08
N GLY A 211 6.58 -13.73 -26.61
CA GLY A 211 6.98 -15.11 -26.82
C GLY A 211 6.99 -16.00 -25.56
N CYS A 212 6.23 -15.65 -24.53
CA CYS A 212 5.98 -16.53 -23.40
C CYS A 212 5.40 -17.87 -23.89
N PRO A 213 5.93 -19.02 -23.44
CA PRO A 213 5.37 -20.31 -23.81
C PRO A 213 3.92 -20.44 -23.32
N MET A 214 3.17 -21.32 -23.97
CA MET A 214 1.77 -21.58 -23.66
C MET A 214 1.46 -23.03 -23.96
N ASP A 215 0.92 -23.73 -22.96
CA ASP A 215 0.52 -25.11 -23.07
C ASP A 215 -0.63 -25.31 -24.08
N ARG A 216 -0.74 -26.54 -24.60
CA ARG A 216 -1.71 -26.90 -25.64
C ARG A 216 -3.15 -26.70 -25.17
N GLU A 217 -3.45 -26.99 -23.91
CA GLU A 217 -4.80 -26.91 -23.36
C GLU A 217 -5.26 -25.45 -23.29
N THR A 218 -4.45 -24.56 -22.70
CA THR A 218 -4.71 -23.13 -22.62
C THR A 218 -4.91 -22.53 -24.01
N ARG A 219 -4.06 -22.90 -24.98
CA ARG A 219 -4.20 -22.47 -26.38
C ARG A 219 -5.55 -22.86 -26.99
N GLN A 220 -5.99 -24.10 -26.79
CA GLN A 220 -7.28 -24.59 -27.32
C GLN A 220 -8.46 -23.87 -26.67
N ARG A 221 -8.40 -23.61 -25.37
CA ARG A 221 -9.46 -22.91 -24.62
C ARG A 221 -9.61 -21.47 -25.11
N ILE A 222 -8.49 -20.76 -25.31
CA ILE A 222 -8.45 -19.41 -25.90
C ILE A 222 -9.13 -19.38 -27.29
N VAL A 223 -8.83 -20.34 -28.16
CA VAL A 223 -9.41 -20.38 -29.52
C VAL A 223 -10.93 -20.61 -29.47
N LYS A 224 -11.44 -21.32 -28.47
CA LYS A 224 -12.88 -21.56 -28.29
C LYS A 224 -13.60 -20.37 -27.64
N ASP A 225 -12.88 -19.51 -26.91
CA ASP A 225 -13.45 -18.36 -26.22
C ASP A 225 -13.95 -17.27 -27.20
N LYS A 226 -15.28 -17.16 -27.31
CA LYS A 226 -15.97 -16.19 -28.17
C LYS A 226 -15.70 -14.73 -27.77
N GLN A 227 -15.40 -14.43 -26.50
CA GLN A 227 -15.05 -13.07 -26.06
C GLN A 227 -13.65 -12.69 -26.52
N LEU A 228 -12.69 -13.64 -26.48
CA LEU A 228 -11.36 -13.38 -27.01
C LEU A 228 -11.37 -13.25 -28.53
N LYS A 229 -12.23 -13.98 -29.26
CA LYS A 229 -12.38 -13.92 -30.73
C LYS A 229 -12.55 -12.51 -31.32
N LYS A 230 -13.23 -11.59 -30.61
CA LYS A 230 -13.39 -10.20 -31.07
C LYS A 230 -12.11 -9.35 -30.91
N LYS A 231 -11.26 -9.66 -29.92
CA LYS A 231 -9.94 -9.02 -29.71
C LYS A 231 -8.77 -9.75 -30.42
N THR A 232 -8.93 -11.03 -30.76
CA THR A 232 -7.82 -11.93 -31.20
C THR A 232 -7.49 -11.94 -32.70
N LYS A 233 -8.07 -11.05 -33.54
CA LYS A 233 -7.57 -10.92 -34.93
C LYS A 233 -6.08 -10.56 -34.98
N MET A 234 -5.52 -9.96 -33.92
CA MET A 234 -4.10 -9.65 -33.76
C MET A 234 -3.27 -10.74 -33.06
N LEU A 235 -3.90 -11.59 -32.23
CA LEU A 235 -3.22 -12.47 -31.28
C LEU A 235 -2.94 -13.87 -31.82
N LEU A 236 -3.62 -14.32 -32.89
CA LEU A 236 -3.47 -15.69 -33.42
C LEU A 236 -2.42 -15.83 -34.55
N LEU A 237 -1.75 -14.75 -34.95
CA LEU A 237 -0.94 -14.70 -36.18
C LEU A 237 0.55 -15.06 -36.05
N HIS A 238 1.04 -15.51 -34.89
CA HIS A 238 2.44 -15.95 -34.79
C HIS A 238 2.59 -17.39 -34.28
N PRO A 239 2.47 -18.39 -35.15
CA PRO A 239 3.28 -19.58 -35.02
C PRO A 239 4.73 -19.20 -35.39
N LYS A 240 5.65 -19.28 -34.42
CA LYS A 240 7.08 -19.27 -34.76
C LYS A 240 7.33 -20.50 -35.65
N LYS A 241 7.90 -20.26 -36.83
CA LYS A 241 8.51 -21.28 -37.69
C LYS A 241 9.64 -21.98 -36.92
#